data_AF-A0A537ZDK6-F1
#
_entry.id   AF-A0A537ZDK6-F1
#
_cell.length_a   1.000
_cell.length_b   1.000
_cell.length_c   1.000
_cell.angle_alpha   90.00
_cell.angle_beta   90.00
_cell.angle_gamma   90.00
#
_symmetry.space_group_name_H-M   'P 1'
#
loop_
_entity.id
_entity.type
_entity.pdbx_description
1 polymer ?
#
loop_
_entity_poly.entity_id
_entity_poly.type
_entity_poly.pdbx_seq_one_letter_code
_entity_poly.pdbx_strand_id
1 'polypeptide(L)'
;MQRVTVEFRVHGDGPDAHLSTRAHDAHGDFAAVRDQDLREQWTPPCGTELDDRSRGASLPRSNRAASAQAPRILRAVSERAATRPVWRVRRLTSVDSTNRLVLDEARRGEPEGLVVVADQQTAGRGRHGRQWIAPPGSSLLVSVLLRPGLPAERAHVVTAAAGLAVAAAVERVAGFEPALKWPNDLVVTGDDDLKLAGLLADAEVAGGELRALVIGVGCNVRWPDPATSAFPEDLRGTATACNLVSGRAVDLDDLLQAFLDELAARYATLPAVPGEYRARLATIGRRVRVEKASATGDGDALEGLAVDVDDAGRLVVRDDHGTDHTFAVGDVIHLRNA
;
A
#
# COMPACT_ATOMS: atom_id res chain seq x y z
N MET A 1 -18.79 24.92 -1.15
CA MET A 1 -17.35 24.64 -1.01
C MET A 1 -17.12 23.88 0.29
N GLN A 2 -17.29 22.56 0.28
CA GLN A 2 -17.08 21.72 1.46
C GLN A 2 -15.62 21.25 1.51
N ARG A 3 -14.99 21.31 2.69
CA ARG A 3 -13.78 20.54 2.97
C ARG A 3 -14.21 19.12 3.36
N VAL A 4 -13.64 18.11 2.72
CA VAL A 4 -13.87 16.70 3.03
C VAL A 4 -12.57 16.10 3.54
N THR A 5 -12.65 15.43 4.69
CA THR A 5 -11.50 14.89 5.41
C THR A 5 -11.07 13.55 4.81
N VAL A 6 -9.79 13.40 4.48
CA VAL A 6 -9.16 12.07 4.28
C VAL A 6 -9.14 11.36 5.64
N GLU A 7 -9.51 10.08 5.71
CA GLU A 7 -9.46 9.31 6.97
C GLU A 7 -8.03 9.08 7.46
N PHE A 8 -7.48 10.10 8.13
CA PHE A 8 -6.50 9.91 9.18
C PHE A 8 -7.26 9.71 10.48
N ARG A 9 -6.93 8.65 11.24
CA ARG A 9 -7.43 8.50 12.61
C ARG A 9 -6.69 9.47 13.53
N VAL A 10 -7.05 10.75 13.44
CA VAL A 10 -6.56 11.80 14.33
C VAL A 10 -7.13 11.56 15.72
N HIS A 11 -6.32 10.96 16.58
CA HIS A 11 -6.61 10.89 18.01
C HIS A 11 -6.33 12.27 18.63
N GLY A 12 -7.39 12.99 19.00
CA GLY A 12 -7.30 14.13 19.92
C GLY A 12 -7.55 13.66 21.36
N ASP A 13 -6.93 14.32 22.34
CA ASP A 13 -7.08 13.96 23.75
C ASP A 13 -8.52 14.21 24.26
N GLY A 14 -9.16 13.14 24.73
CA GLY A 14 -10.49 13.14 25.33
C GLY A 14 -10.79 11.79 26.01
N PRO A 15 -11.48 11.75 27.17
CA PRO A 15 -11.55 10.56 28.02
C PRO A 15 -12.58 9.49 27.58
N ASP A 16 -12.46 8.32 28.22
CA ASP A 16 -13.06 7.02 27.87
C ASP A 16 -14.59 6.93 27.68
N ALA A 17 -15.00 5.97 26.84
CA ALA A 17 -16.27 5.24 26.98
C ALA A 17 -16.16 3.78 26.45
N HIS A 18 -16.56 2.84 27.31
CA HIS A 18 -16.46 1.38 27.23
C HIS A 18 -16.81 0.64 25.91
N LEU A 19 -16.13 -0.50 25.69
CA LEU A 19 -16.53 -1.60 24.80
C LEU A 19 -17.55 -2.53 25.46
N SER A 20 -18.43 -3.16 24.67
CA SER A 20 -19.11 -4.42 25.03
C SER A 20 -19.26 -5.34 23.83
N THR A 21 -18.72 -6.55 23.91
CA THR A 21 -18.76 -7.58 22.86
C THR A 21 -20.01 -8.47 22.97
N ARG A 22 -20.44 -9.04 21.82
CA ARG A 22 -21.15 -10.34 21.73
C ARG A 22 -20.87 -10.96 20.35
N ALA A 23 -21.16 -12.26 20.20
CA ALA A 23 -20.61 -13.13 19.15
C ALA A 23 -21.59 -14.22 18.71
N HIS A 24 -21.20 -14.99 17.68
CA HIS A 24 -21.92 -16.12 17.05
C HIS A 24 -23.20 -15.68 16.26
N ASP A 25 -23.70 -16.40 15.26
CA ASP A 25 -23.60 -17.85 14.94
C ASP A 25 -23.14 -18.17 13.50
N ALA A 26 -23.03 -19.48 13.17
CA ALA A 26 -22.71 -20.03 11.85
C ALA A 26 -23.65 -21.21 11.51
N HIS A 27 -23.92 -21.51 10.23
CA HIS A 27 -24.45 -22.81 9.74
C HIS A 27 -24.47 -22.90 8.19
N GLY A 28 -24.42 -24.13 7.63
CA GLY A 28 -24.55 -24.44 6.19
C GLY A 28 -23.24 -24.27 5.41
N ASP A 29 -22.41 -25.27 5.08
CA ASP A 29 -22.64 -26.69 4.74
C ASP A 29 -23.50 -26.91 3.48
N PHE A 30 -22.83 -27.29 2.38
CA PHE A 30 -23.26 -28.37 1.47
C PHE A 30 -22.09 -28.84 0.58
N ALA A 31 -21.97 -30.16 0.40
CA ALA A 31 -21.09 -30.81 -0.58
C ALA A 31 -21.73 -30.77 -2.02
N ALA A 32 -21.14 -31.25 -3.12
CA ALA A 32 -20.23 -32.38 -3.28
C ALA A 32 -19.65 -32.52 -4.72
N VAL A 33 -18.91 -33.62 -4.92
CA VAL A 33 -18.60 -34.31 -6.20
C VAL A 33 -17.44 -33.75 -7.06
N ARG A 34 -16.57 -34.70 -7.42
CA ARG A 34 -15.37 -34.59 -8.26
C ARG A 34 -15.77 -34.70 -9.75
N ASP A 35 -14.89 -34.57 -10.75
CA ASP A 35 -13.96 -35.65 -11.12
C ASP A 35 -12.88 -35.21 -12.14
N GLN A 36 -11.81 -36.01 -12.24
CA GLN A 36 -10.86 -36.24 -13.36
C GLN A 36 -10.34 -35.03 -14.18
N ASP A 37 -9.04 -34.76 -14.19
CA ASP A 37 -7.98 -35.46 -14.97
C ASP A 37 -8.10 -35.23 -16.50
N LEU A 38 -7.04 -35.08 -17.29
CA LEU A 38 -5.63 -34.68 -17.14
C LEU A 38 -5.08 -34.64 -18.59
N ARG A 39 -3.98 -33.88 -18.85
CA ARG A 39 -3.13 -34.01 -20.08
C ARG A 39 -3.81 -33.56 -21.41
N GLU A 40 -3.10 -33.23 -22.50
CA GLU A 40 -1.68 -33.42 -22.87
C GLU A 40 -1.17 -32.38 -23.92
N GLN A 41 0.16 -32.30 -24.10
CA GLN A 41 0.90 -31.90 -25.32
C GLN A 41 0.64 -30.55 -26.06
N TRP A 42 1.62 -29.63 -26.03
CA TRP A 42 2.10 -28.89 -27.23
C TRP A 42 3.53 -28.29 -27.07
N THR A 43 4.41 -28.46 -28.06
CA THR A 43 5.71 -27.74 -28.27
C THR A 43 6.24 -27.96 -29.71
N PRO A 44 7.21 -27.19 -30.24
CA PRO A 44 7.79 -25.90 -29.80
C PRO A 44 7.31 -24.75 -30.75
N PRO A 45 8.02 -24.12 -31.74
CA PRO A 45 9.41 -24.24 -32.25
C PRO A 45 10.29 -22.94 -32.29
N CYS A 46 11.60 -23.16 -32.26
CA CYS A 46 12.77 -22.37 -32.73
C CYS A 46 12.62 -20.93 -33.32
N GLY A 47 13.10 -19.92 -32.56
CA GLY A 47 14.33 -19.11 -32.79
C GLY A 47 14.63 -18.32 -34.09
N THR A 48 15.19 -17.11 -33.92
CA THR A 48 16.45 -16.63 -34.57
C THR A 48 16.99 -15.37 -33.87
N GLU A 49 18.29 -15.11 -34.01
CA GLU A 49 18.99 -13.90 -33.52
C GLU A 49 18.99 -12.78 -34.59
N LEU A 50 19.32 -11.53 -34.20
CA LEU A 50 20.44 -10.77 -34.80
C LEU A 50 20.76 -9.46 -34.04
N ASP A 51 22.04 -9.03 -34.11
CA ASP A 51 22.63 -7.78 -33.57
C ASP A 51 22.68 -6.69 -34.67
N ASP A 52 22.63 -5.40 -34.32
CA ASP A 52 23.64 -4.37 -34.71
C ASP A 52 23.36 -3.01 -34.01
N ARG A 53 24.25 -2.03 -34.21
CA ARG A 53 24.54 -0.94 -33.26
C ARG A 53 24.61 0.45 -33.89
N SER A 54 24.55 1.45 -32.98
CA SER A 54 25.52 2.56 -32.85
C SER A 54 25.15 4.00 -33.28
N ARG A 55 25.55 4.95 -32.42
CA ARG A 55 26.00 6.37 -32.66
C ARG A 55 24.98 7.33 -33.33
N GLY A 56 24.94 8.65 -33.08
CA GLY A 56 25.72 9.57 -32.22
C GLY A 56 26.20 10.83 -33.00
N ALA A 57 26.30 12.05 -32.45
CA ALA A 57 25.94 12.61 -31.13
C ALA A 57 26.06 14.17 -31.11
N SER A 58 25.81 14.81 -29.96
CA SER A 58 26.25 16.18 -29.55
C SER A 58 25.44 17.44 -29.93
N LEU A 59 25.53 18.45 -29.05
CA LEU A 59 24.96 19.82 -29.13
C LEU A 59 25.95 20.83 -29.76
N PRO A 60 25.51 22.09 -29.99
CA PRO A 60 26.22 23.22 -29.36
C PRO A 60 25.32 24.27 -28.69
N ARG A 61 25.95 25.25 -28.01
CA ARG A 61 25.32 26.28 -27.15
C ARG A 61 25.33 27.70 -27.76
N SER A 62 24.35 28.51 -27.38
CA SER A 62 24.51 29.97 -27.13
C SER A 62 23.59 30.37 -25.96
N ASN A 63 23.87 31.28 -25.01
CA ASN A 63 24.82 32.38 -24.81
C ASN A 63 24.20 33.79 -24.89
N ARG A 64 23.60 34.26 -23.79
CA ARG A 64 23.86 35.57 -23.15
C ARG A 64 23.05 35.74 -21.85
N ALA A 65 23.47 36.70 -21.01
CA ALA A 65 22.81 37.06 -19.76
C ALA A 65 22.28 38.51 -19.80
N ALA A 66 21.19 38.80 -19.10
CA ALA A 66 20.76 40.17 -18.76
C ALA A 66 19.84 40.20 -17.53
N SER A 67 20.21 41.05 -16.55
CA SER A 67 19.35 41.85 -15.65
C SER A 67 17.95 41.35 -15.24
N ALA A 68 17.80 41.02 -13.95
CA ALA A 68 16.76 41.62 -13.08
C ALA A 68 17.13 41.48 -11.59
N GLN A 69 17.25 42.59 -10.85
CA GLN A 69 17.28 42.54 -9.38
C GLN A 69 15.86 42.72 -8.82
N ALA A 70 15.22 41.59 -8.49
CA ALA A 70 13.99 41.55 -7.71
C ALA A 70 14.29 41.46 -6.20
N PRO A 71 13.39 41.91 -5.30
CA PRO A 71 13.67 41.98 -3.87
C PRO A 71 13.94 40.62 -3.23
N ARG A 72 14.94 40.54 -2.34
CA ARG A 72 15.29 39.33 -1.59
C ARG A 72 14.26 39.01 -0.51
N ILE A 73 13.19 38.30 -0.89
CA ILE A 73 12.41 37.46 0.02
C ILE A 73 12.62 36.00 -0.38
N LEU A 74 13.87 35.55 -0.36
CA LEU A 74 14.22 34.15 -0.59
C LEU A 74 14.03 33.33 0.69
N ARG A 75 12.77 32.94 0.89
CA ARG A 75 12.38 31.56 1.17
C ARG A 75 13.36 30.77 2.06
N ALA A 76 13.23 30.93 3.37
CA ALA A 76 13.78 30.00 4.35
C ALA A 76 12.99 28.67 4.39
N VAL A 77 12.77 28.04 3.22
CA VAL A 77 12.53 26.60 3.17
C VAL A 77 13.89 25.97 3.44
N SER A 78 14.07 25.43 4.64
CA SER A 78 15.33 24.83 5.04
C SER A 78 15.67 23.67 4.11
N GLU A 79 16.81 23.75 3.44
CA GLU A 79 17.42 22.64 2.71
C GLU A 79 17.98 21.60 3.70
N ARG A 80 17.07 20.99 4.49
CA ARG A 80 17.26 19.61 4.91
C ARG A 80 17.14 18.76 3.65
N ALA A 81 18.26 18.62 2.94
CA ALA A 81 18.45 17.46 2.07
C ALA A 81 18.09 16.23 2.90
N ALA A 82 17.08 15.48 2.47
CA ALA A 82 16.47 14.43 3.28
C ALA A 82 17.48 13.30 3.52
N THR A 83 18.19 13.38 4.65
CA THR A 83 19.08 12.33 5.14
C THR A 83 18.25 11.06 5.27
N ARG A 84 18.63 10.00 4.55
CA ARG A 84 17.95 8.69 4.63
C ARG A 84 17.77 8.30 6.10
N PRO A 85 16.55 7.91 6.54
CA PRO A 85 16.31 7.55 7.93
C PRO A 85 17.26 6.43 8.38
N VAL A 86 17.76 6.54 9.61
CA VAL A 86 18.55 5.47 10.25
C VAL A 86 17.57 4.51 10.90
N TRP A 87 17.31 3.39 10.23
CA TRP A 87 16.36 2.37 10.69
C TRP A 87 16.86 1.67 11.96
N ARG A 88 16.00 1.62 12.98
CA ARG A 88 16.24 0.97 14.28
C ARG A 88 15.18 -0.10 14.46
N VAL A 89 15.52 -1.33 14.06
CA VAL A 89 14.59 -2.47 14.04
C VAL A 89 14.46 -3.10 15.43
N ARG A 90 13.24 -3.09 15.98
CA ARG A 90 12.83 -3.80 17.20
C ARG A 90 11.95 -4.99 16.79
N ARG A 91 12.37 -6.21 17.10
CA ARG A 91 11.61 -7.45 16.80
C ARG A 91 10.84 -7.94 18.03
N LEU A 92 9.64 -8.46 17.83
CA LEU A 92 8.74 -8.96 18.87
C LEU A 92 8.11 -10.30 18.44
N THR A 93 8.09 -11.31 19.31
CA THR A 93 7.44 -12.59 18.98
C THR A 93 5.92 -12.48 18.89
N SER A 94 5.31 -11.61 19.70
CA SER A 94 3.88 -11.31 19.64
C SER A 94 3.63 -9.89 20.13
N VAL A 95 2.66 -9.21 19.52
CA VAL A 95 2.19 -7.87 19.89
C VAL A 95 0.68 -7.81 19.63
N ASP A 96 -0.01 -6.80 20.14
CA ASP A 96 -1.40 -6.55 19.80
C ASP A 96 -1.53 -5.94 18.38
N SER A 97 -0.91 -4.78 18.13
CA SER A 97 -0.65 -4.27 16.80
C SER A 97 0.62 -3.44 16.76
N THR A 98 1.46 -3.68 15.75
CA THR A 98 2.70 -2.90 15.52
C THR A 98 2.39 -1.42 15.32
N ASN A 99 1.27 -1.07 14.65
CA ASN A 99 0.84 0.32 14.47
C ASN A 99 0.47 0.99 15.78
N ARG A 100 -0.25 0.30 16.68
CA ARG A 100 -0.59 0.86 18.01
C ARG A 100 0.67 1.15 18.80
N LEU A 101 1.55 0.15 18.92
CA LEU A 101 2.79 0.28 19.67
C LEU A 101 3.65 1.43 19.14
N VAL A 102 3.87 1.51 17.82
CA VAL A 102 4.72 2.56 17.22
C VAL A 102 4.08 3.96 17.34
N LEU A 103 2.75 4.08 17.28
CA LEU A 103 2.05 5.36 17.50
C LEU A 103 2.17 5.82 18.96
N ASP A 104 2.10 4.89 19.92
CA ASP A 104 2.26 5.21 21.34
C ASP A 104 3.71 5.54 21.72
N GLU A 105 4.71 4.95 21.06
CA GLU A 105 6.11 5.40 21.17
C GLU A 105 6.29 6.79 20.54
N ALA A 106 5.64 7.06 19.39
CA ALA A 106 5.71 8.36 18.72
C ALA A 106 5.17 9.51 19.59
N ARG A 107 4.10 9.26 20.36
CA ARG A 107 3.54 10.16 21.39
C ARG A 107 4.50 10.43 22.53
N ARG A 108 5.25 9.41 22.96
CA ARG A 108 6.32 9.52 23.98
C ARG A 108 7.56 10.25 23.46
N GLY A 109 7.57 10.72 22.21
CA GLY A 109 8.65 11.50 21.62
C GLY A 109 9.70 10.68 20.89
N GLU A 110 9.45 9.39 20.62
CA GLU A 110 10.38 8.51 19.89
C GLU A 110 10.80 9.13 18.54
N PRO A 111 12.10 9.26 18.24
CA PRO A 111 12.56 9.84 16.98
C PRO A 111 12.20 8.98 15.76
N GLU A 112 12.26 9.62 14.58
CA GLU A 112 12.10 8.95 13.28
C GLU A 112 13.01 7.70 13.15
N GLY A 113 12.57 6.75 12.33
CA GLY A 113 13.35 5.55 12.02
C GLY A 113 13.17 4.39 12.99
N LEU A 114 12.32 4.48 14.02
CA LEU A 114 11.86 3.27 14.72
C LEU A 114 11.12 2.38 13.71
N VAL A 115 11.52 1.11 13.63
CA VAL A 115 10.85 0.06 12.88
C VAL A 115 10.49 -1.04 13.87
N VAL A 116 9.23 -1.43 13.96
CA VAL A 116 8.78 -2.54 14.81
C VAL A 116 8.25 -3.65 13.94
N VAL A 117 8.83 -4.85 14.07
CA VAL A 117 8.44 -6.06 13.36
C VAL A 117 7.91 -7.07 14.37
N ALA A 118 6.82 -7.76 14.05
CA ALA A 118 6.27 -8.81 14.89
C ALA A 118 6.05 -10.12 14.13
N ASP A 119 6.34 -11.26 14.76
CA ASP A 119 5.97 -12.57 14.19
C ASP A 119 4.44 -12.76 14.22
N GLN A 120 3.76 -12.20 15.24
CA GLN A 120 2.30 -12.26 15.37
C GLN A 120 1.72 -10.91 15.82
N GLN A 121 0.59 -10.51 15.23
CA GLN A 121 -0.32 -9.49 15.78
C GLN A 121 -1.60 -10.17 16.27
N THR A 122 -1.94 -10.07 17.55
CA THR A 122 -3.16 -10.65 18.12
C THR A 122 -4.41 -9.80 17.87
N ALA A 123 -4.22 -8.50 17.58
CA ALA A 123 -5.26 -7.54 17.22
C ALA A 123 -4.82 -6.68 16.01
N GLY A 124 -4.24 -7.33 14.99
CA GLY A 124 -3.77 -6.69 13.76
C GLY A 124 -4.89 -5.90 13.08
N ARG A 125 -4.59 -4.70 12.57
CA ARG A 125 -5.59 -3.75 12.06
C ARG A 125 -5.52 -3.57 10.54
N GLY A 126 -6.69 -3.49 9.91
CA GLY A 126 -6.89 -2.94 8.58
C GLY A 126 -7.73 -1.65 8.61
N ARG A 127 -8.15 -1.19 7.43
CA ARG A 127 -9.08 -0.06 7.25
C ARG A 127 -10.52 -0.43 7.60
N HIS A 128 -11.30 0.57 8.02
CA HIS A 128 -12.73 0.44 8.37
C HIS A 128 -13.02 -0.62 9.45
N GLY A 129 -12.14 -0.72 10.45
CA GLY A 129 -12.32 -1.63 11.60
C GLY A 129 -12.02 -3.11 11.34
N ARG A 130 -11.80 -3.52 10.08
CA ARG A 130 -11.42 -4.89 9.70
C ARG A 130 -10.12 -5.32 10.40
N GLN A 131 -10.04 -6.61 10.74
CA GLN A 131 -8.83 -7.22 11.29
C GLN A 131 -7.85 -7.58 10.17
N TRP A 132 -6.55 -7.44 10.42
CA TRP A 132 -5.50 -8.09 9.62
C TRP A 132 -5.19 -9.45 10.23
N ILE A 133 -5.44 -10.52 9.47
CA ILE A 133 -5.22 -11.90 9.91
C ILE A 133 -3.96 -12.44 9.22
N ALA A 134 -3.05 -12.99 10.02
CA ALA A 134 -1.87 -13.71 9.55
C ALA A 134 -1.48 -14.76 10.60
N PRO A 135 -1.27 -16.04 10.22
CA PRO A 135 -0.66 -17.03 11.10
C PRO A 135 0.71 -16.58 11.64
N PRO A 136 1.12 -17.00 12.85
CA PRO A 136 2.40 -16.60 13.44
C PRO A 136 3.59 -16.89 12.51
N GLY A 137 4.36 -15.85 12.20
CA GLY A 137 5.53 -15.94 11.33
C GLY A 137 5.22 -16.28 9.87
N SER A 138 4.01 -16.04 9.35
CA SER A 138 3.65 -16.30 7.94
C SER A 138 3.79 -15.09 7.00
N SER A 139 3.85 -13.89 7.58
CA SER A 139 3.70 -12.61 6.90
C SER A 139 4.67 -11.59 7.48
N LEU A 140 5.13 -10.63 6.67
CA LEU A 140 5.85 -9.46 7.18
C LEU A 140 4.83 -8.53 7.83
N LEU A 141 4.87 -8.43 9.17
CA LEU A 141 4.04 -7.51 9.96
C LEU A 141 4.96 -6.45 10.54
N VAL A 142 5.01 -5.27 9.92
CA VAL A 142 5.97 -4.21 10.25
C VAL A 142 5.30 -2.84 10.32
N SER A 143 5.74 -1.99 11.25
CA SER A 143 5.35 -0.58 11.32
C SER A 143 6.57 0.33 11.41
N VAL A 144 6.59 1.39 10.60
CA VAL A 144 7.70 2.35 10.48
C VAL A 144 7.26 3.73 10.96
N LEU A 145 8.04 4.35 11.86
CA LEU A 145 7.82 5.72 12.34
C LEU A 145 8.55 6.75 11.46
N LEU A 146 7.77 7.61 10.82
CA LEU A 146 8.23 8.71 9.97
C LEU A 146 7.76 10.06 10.56
N ARG A 147 8.53 11.12 10.36
CA ARG A 147 8.20 12.50 10.79
C ARG A 147 8.43 13.50 9.63
N PRO A 148 7.63 13.42 8.54
CA PRO A 148 7.95 14.03 7.25
C PRO A 148 7.91 15.56 7.19
N GLY A 149 7.36 16.25 8.20
CA GLY A 149 7.20 17.71 8.17
C GLY A 149 6.33 18.20 7.00
N LEU A 150 5.24 17.45 6.72
CA LEU A 150 4.27 17.74 5.67
C LEU A 150 2.88 17.99 6.28
N PRO A 151 2.03 18.79 5.60
CA PRO A 151 0.62 18.94 5.96
C PRO A 151 -0.10 17.58 5.99
N ALA A 152 -1.07 17.42 6.89
CA ALA A 152 -1.81 16.16 7.06
C ALA A 152 -2.41 15.63 5.75
N GLU A 153 -3.00 16.52 4.95
CA GLU A 153 -3.53 16.23 3.61
C GLU A 153 -2.53 15.53 2.67
N ARG A 154 -1.21 15.65 2.88
CA ARG A 154 -0.16 15.02 2.06
C ARG A 154 0.39 13.70 2.58
N ALA A 155 -0.10 13.16 3.70
CA ALA A 155 0.35 11.84 4.20
C ALA A 155 0.14 10.70 3.19
N HIS A 156 -0.85 10.81 2.29
CA HIS A 156 -1.09 9.86 1.21
C HIS A 156 0.15 9.61 0.34
N VAL A 157 1.02 10.62 0.14
CA VAL A 157 2.26 10.50 -0.66
C VAL A 157 3.25 9.54 0.02
N VAL A 158 3.29 9.53 1.34
CA VAL A 158 4.17 8.64 2.11
C VAL A 158 3.62 7.21 2.13
N THR A 159 2.29 7.05 2.20
CA THR A 159 1.65 5.74 2.01
C THR A 159 1.89 5.18 0.61
N ALA A 160 1.80 6.01 -0.43
CA ALA A 160 2.14 5.64 -1.81
C ALA A 160 3.61 5.26 -1.97
N ALA A 161 4.53 6.01 -1.35
CA ALA A 161 5.96 5.70 -1.33
C ALA A 161 6.24 4.32 -0.69
N ALA A 162 5.54 4.00 0.39
CA ALA A 162 5.62 2.69 1.04
C ALA A 162 4.99 1.57 0.20
N GLY A 163 3.86 1.81 -0.47
CA GLY A 163 3.25 0.83 -1.37
C GLY A 163 4.19 0.44 -2.51
N LEU A 164 4.77 1.43 -3.18
CA LEU A 164 5.82 1.24 -4.20
C LEU A 164 7.05 0.51 -3.63
N ALA A 165 7.47 0.85 -2.41
CA ALA A 165 8.60 0.20 -1.75
C ALA A 165 8.35 -1.29 -1.44
N VAL A 166 7.15 -1.66 -1.00
CA VAL A 166 6.77 -3.08 -0.82
C VAL A 166 6.74 -3.79 -2.17
N ALA A 167 6.19 -3.16 -3.22
CA ALA A 167 6.12 -3.77 -4.54
C ALA A 167 7.52 -4.04 -5.11
N ALA A 168 8.43 -3.06 -5.04
CA ALA A 168 9.83 -3.22 -5.46
C ALA A 168 10.62 -4.22 -4.57
N ALA A 169 10.27 -4.36 -3.29
CA ALA A 169 10.85 -5.37 -2.41
C ALA A 169 10.40 -6.80 -2.77
N VAL A 170 9.11 -7.01 -3.09
CA VAL A 170 8.60 -8.28 -3.59
C VAL A 170 9.20 -8.62 -4.95
N GLU A 171 9.31 -7.63 -5.85
CA GLU A 171 9.97 -7.78 -7.15
C GLU A 171 11.44 -8.23 -6.99
N ARG A 172 12.20 -7.57 -6.11
CA ARG A 172 13.61 -7.91 -5.81
C ARG A 172 13.79 -9.27 -5.14
N VAL A 173 12.96 -9.64 -4.16
CA VAL A 173 13.20 -10.84 -3.32
C VAL A 173 12.42 -12.07 -3.80
N ALA A 174 11.14 -11.91 -4.15
CA ALA A 174 10.28 -13.00 -4.62
C ALA A 174 10.32 -13.19 -6.15
N GLY A 175 10.68 -12.17 -6.92
CA GLY A 175 10.90 -12.27 -8.37
C GLY A 175 9.63 -12.15 -9.22
N PHE A 176 8.61 -11.46 -8.73
CA PHE A 176 7.41 -11.08 -9.48
C PHE A 176 6.97 -9.68 -9.09
N GLU A 177 6.34 -8.94 -10.01
CA GLU A 177 5.82 -7.59 -9.76
C GLU A 177 4.36 -7.66 -9.28
N PRO A 178 4.04 -7.34 -8.01
CA PRO A 178 2.67 -7.17 -7.57
C PRO A 178 2.15 -5.79 -8.00
N ALA A 179 0.90 -5.74 -8.46
CA ALA A 179 0.25 -4.50 -8.84
C ALA A 179 -0.22 -3.70 -7.61
N LEU A 180 -0.19 -2.36 -7.71
CA LEU A 180 -0.81 -1.50 -6.70
C LEU A 180 -2.31 -1.35 -6.98
N LYS A 181 -3.11 -1.44 -5.91
CA LYS A 181 -4.55 -1.21 -5.91
C LYS A 181 -4.89 -0.06 -4.98
N TRP A 182 -5.58 0.96 -5.50
CA TRP A 182 -5.96 2.13 -4.72
C TRP A 182 -6.94 1.75 -3.59
N PRO A 183 -6.83 2.33 -2.37
CA PRO A 183 -5.85 3.34 -1.96
C PRO A 183 -4.57 2.77 -1.33
N ASN A 184 -4.55 1.51 -0.91
CA ASN A 184 -3.61 1.05 0.11
C ASN A 184 -3.18 -0.44 0.01
N ASP A 185 -3.53 -1.14 -1.07
CA ASP A 185 -3.34 -2.59 -1.18
C ASP A 185 -2.38 -2.97 -2.33
N LEU A 186 -1.72 -4.12 -2.20
CA LEU A 186 -1.00 -4.78 -3.30
C LEU A 186 -1.70 -6.09 -3.65
N VAL A 187 -1.84 -6.37 -4.94
CA VAL A 187 -2.54 -7.54 -5.47
C VAL A 187 -1.72 -8.25 -6.54
N VAL A 188 -1.96 -9.54 -6.69
CA VAL A 188 -1.62 -10.28 -7.92
C VAL A 188 -2.89 -10.35 -8.76
N THR A 189 -2.83 -9.81 -9.97
CA THR A 189 -3.99 -9.67 -10.86
C THR A 189 -4.18 -10.93 -11.71
N GLY A 190 -5.40 -11.48 -11.72
CA GLY A 190 -5.81 -12.57 -12.61
C GLY A 190 -7.27 -12.38 -13.04
N ASP A 191 -8.02 -13.48 -13.13
CA ASP A 191 -9.49 -13.44 -13.30
C ASP A 191 -10.18 -12.74 -12.11
N ASP A 192 -9.55 -12.85 -10.93
CA ASP A 192 -9.79 -12.05 -9.73
C ASP A 192 -8.45 -11.52 -9.19
N ASP A 193 -8.47 -10.38 -8.50
CA ASP A 193 -7.27 -9.79 -7.89
C ASP A 193 -7.03 -10.38 -6.48
N LEU A 194 -6.01 -11.23 -6.34
CA LEU A 194 -5.64 -11.84 -5.06
C LEU A 194 -4.78 -10.89 -4.22
N LYS A 195 -5.23 -10.57 -3.00
CA LYS A 195 -4.52 -9.66 -2.10
C LYS A 195 -3.22 -10.25 -1.54
N LEU A 196 -2.10 -9.58 -1.81
CA LEU A 196 -0.77 -9.94 -1.33
C LEU A 196 -0.36 -9.13 -0.09
N ALA A 197 -0.66 -7.83 -0.09
CA ALA A 197 -0.32 -6.94 1.02
C ALA A 197 -1.37 -5.85 1.23
N GLY A 198 -1.37 -5.25 2.41
CA GLY A 198 -2.15 -4.06 2.74
C GLY A 198 -1.36 -3.12 3.65
N LEU A 199 -1.48 -1.82 3.38
CA LEU A 199 -0.86 -0.76 4.16
C LEU A 199 -1.90 -0.04 5.03
N LEU A 200 -1.49 0.39 6.22
CA LEU A 200 -2.31 1.18 7.14
C LEU A 200 -1.50 2.35 7.72
N ALA A 201 -1.90 3.57 7.39
CA ALA A 201 -1.31 4.79 7.94
C ALA A 201 -2.13 5.27 9.16
N ASP A 202 -1.53 5.30 10.35
CA ASP A 202 -2.03 6.06 11.49
C ASP A 202 -1.14 7.30 11.68
N ALA A 203 -1.72 8.44 12.06
CA ALA A 203 -1.02 9.73 12.06
C ALA A 203 -1.27 10.54 13.33
N GLU A 204 -0.24 11.27 13.77
CA GLU A 204 -0.37 12.30 14.81
C GLU A 204 -0.23 13.69 14.18
N VAL A 205 -1.28 14.50 14.31
CA VAL A 205 -1.41 15.79 13.64
C VAL A 205 -1.54 16.90 14.68
N ALA A 206 -0.70 17.94 14.59
CA ALA A 206 -0.80 19.10 15.49
C ALA A 206 -0.49 20.40 14.75
N GLY A 207 -1.51 21.26 14.66
CA GLY A 207 -1.47 22.51 13.87
C GLY A 207 -1.74 22.32 12.37
N GLY A 208 -2.31 21.18 11.96
CA GLY A 208 -2.48 20.79 10.55
C GLY A 208 -1.31 20.03 9.94
N GLU A 209 -0.15 20.01 10.62
CA GLU A 209 1.08 19.33 10.20
C GLU A 209 1.22 17.93 10.82
N LEU A 210 1.80 17.00 10.06
CA LEU A 210 2.17 15.65 10.52
C LEU A 210 3.34 15.72 11.50
N ARG A 211 3.06 15.48 12.79
CA ARG A 211 4.09 15.33 13.83
C ARG A 211 4.70 13.93 13.82
N ALA A 212 3.88 12.93 13.54
CA ALA A 212 4.30 11.56 13.26
C ALA A 212 3.35 10.93 12.23
N LEU A 213 3.90 10.00 11.45
CA LEU A 213 3.15 9.14 10.55
C LEU A 213 3.68 7.71 10.72
N VAL A 214 2.81 6.79 11.09
CA VAL A 214 3.12 5.38 11.32
C VAL A 214 2.59 4.60 10.13
N ILE A 215 3.49 4.11 9.29
CA ILE A 215 3.12 3.26 8.15
C ILE A 215 3.26 1.80 8.57
N GLY A 216 2.10 1.14 8.74
CA GLY A 216 2.00 -0.30 8.88
C GLY A 216 1.94 -0.99 7.52
N VAL A 217 2.62 -2.12 7.41
CA VAL A 217 2.55 -3.05 6.27
C VAL A 217 2.27 -4.44 6.84
N GLY A 218 1.20 -5.06 6.32
CA GLY A 218 1.03 -6.51 6.34
C GLY A 218 1.28 -7.04 4.93
N CYS A 219 2.27 -7.90 4.73
CA CYS A 219 2.54 -8.57 3.46
C CYS A 219 2.60 -10.08 3.67
N ASN A 220 1.90 -10.86 2.86
CA ASN A 220 1.83 -12.31 2.96
C ASN A 220 3.02 -12.97 2.27
N VAL A 221 3.81 -13.79 2.97
CA VAL A 221 5.14 -14.20 2.48
C VAL A 221 5.30 -15.71 2.39
N ARG A 222 4.97 -16.44 3.46
CA ARG A 222 5.14 -17.89 3.58
C ARG A 222 3.89 -18.53 4.17
N TRP A 223 2.86 -18.66 3.33
CA TRP A 223 1.59 -19.31 3.67
C TRP A 223 1.63 -20.81 3.30
N PRO A 224 0.83 -21.66 3.97
CA PRO A 224 0.66 -23.05 3.58
C PRO A 224 -0.01 -23.18 2.20
N ASP A 225 0.08 -24.37 1.60
CA ASP A 225 -0.59 -24.71 0.35
C ASP A 225 -2.12 -24.55 0.48
N PRO A 226 -2.79 -23.78 -0.42
CA PRO A 226 -4.24 -23.63 -0.45
C PRO A 226 -5.03 -24.95 -0.45
N ALA A 227 -4.49 -26.04 -1.00
CA ALA A 227 -5.15 -27.35 -1.01
C ALA A 227 -5.21 -28.02 0.39
N THR A 228 -4.56 -27.44 1.40
CA THR A 228 -4.50 -27.99 2.77
C THR A 228 -5.43 -27.28 3.75
N SER A 229 -5.86 -28.00 4.78
CA SER A 229 -6.64 -27.48 5.91
C SER A 229 -5.85 -26.54 6.85
N ALA A 230 -4.58 -26.25 6.54
CA ALA A 230 -3.79 -25.23 7.22
C ALA A 230 -4.00 -23.83 6.60
N PHE A 231 -4.56 -23.74 5.40
CA PHE A 231 -4.87 -22.46 4.76
C PHE A 231 -6.10 -21.80 5.44
N PRO A 232 -6.08 -20.48 5.74
CA PRO A 232 -7.24 -19.80 6.32
C PRO A 232 -8.41 -19.74 5.34
N GLU A 233 -9.49 -20.47 5.64
CA GLU A 233 -10.62 -20.66 4.71
C GLU A 233 -11.27 -19.34 4.27
N ASP A 234 -11.45 -18.39 5.21
CA ASP A 234 -12.01 -17.05 4.96
C ASP A 234 -11.19 -16.20 3.96
N LEU A 235 -9.95 -16.60 3.67
CA LEU A 235 -9.01 -15.91 2.77
C LEU A 235 -8.84 -16.66 1.43
N ARG A 236 -9.55 -17.78 1.24
CA ARG A 236 -9.51 -18.59 0.01
C ARG A 236 -10.09 -17.79 -1.15
N GLY A 237 -9.35 -17.70 -2.26
CA GLY A 237 -9.77 -16.96 -3.45
C GLY A 237 -9.77 -15.43 -3.31
N THR A 238 -9.39 -14.88 -2.16
CA THR A 238 -9.32 -13.43 -1.92
C THR A 238 -7.91 -12.93 -1.57
N ALA A 239 -7.04 -13.81 -1.08
CA ALA A 239 -5.65 -13.50 -0.74
C ALA A 239 -4.65 -14.52 -1.31
N THR A 240 -3.39 -14.10 -1.40
CA THR A 240 -2.24 -14.93 -1.78
C THR A 240 -0.99 -14.52 -0.98
N ALA A 241 0.12 -15.23 -1.17
CA ALA A 241 1.40 -14.99 -0.48
C ALA A 241 2.58 -15.14 -1.44
N CYS A 242 3.71 -14.47 -1.15
CA CYS A 242 4.88 -14.46 -2.03
C CYS A 242 5.32 -15.87 -2.44
N ASN A 243 5.39 -16.82 -1.50
CA ASN A 243 5.81 -18.20 -1.78
C ASN A 243 4.86 -18.97 -2.72
N LEU A 244 3.55 -18.69 -2.66
CA LEU A 244 2.54 -19.33 -3.49
C LEU A 244 2.60 -18.81 -4.94
N VAL A 245 2.93 -17.53 -5.11
CA VAL A 245 3.07 -16.88 -6.42
C VAL A 245 4.42 -17.20 -7.07
N SER A 246 5.52 -17.19 -6.31
CA SER A 246 6.87 -17.44 -6.83
C SER A 246 7.27 -18.92 -6.86
N GLY A 247 6.45 -19.83 -6.32
CA GLY A 247 6.74 -21.27 -6.25
C GLY A 247 7.97 -21.64 -5.40
N ARG A 248 8.47 -20.73 -4.55
CA ARG A 248 9.72 -20.89 -3.78
C ARG A 248 9.64 -20.23 -2.42
N ALA A 249 10.53 -20.62 -1.50
CA ALA A 249 10.68 -19.93 -0.23
C ALA A 249 11.13 -18.46 -0.45
N VAL A 250 10.59 -17.57 0.39
CA VAL A 250 10.91 -16.14 0.45
C VAL A 250 11.19 -15.81 1.91
N ASP A 251 12.34 -15.20 2.18
CA ASP A 251 12.73 -14.85 3.54
C ASP A 251 12.13 -13.51 3.99
N LEU A 252 11.84 -13.39 5.30
CA LEU A 252 11.24 -12.18 5.87
C LEU A 252 12.25 -11.05 6.10
N ASP A 253 13.51 -11.38 6.36
CA ASP A 253 14.55 -10.40 6.66
C ASP A 253 15.13 -9.81 5.36
N ASP A 254 15.28 -10.63 4.32
CA ASP A 254 15.55 -10.13 2.95
C ASP A 254 14.44 -9.17 2.49
N LEU A 255 13.16 -9.54 2.68
CA LEU A 255 12.02 -8.70 2.29
C LEU A 255 11.92 -7.42 3.14
N LEU A 256 12.17 -7.51 4.45
CA LEU A 256 12.22 -6.36 5.35
C LEU A 256 13.34 -5.39 4.95
N GLN A 257 14.55 -5.89 4.73
CA GLN A 257 15.69 -5.06 4.31
C GLN A 257 15.39 -4.39 2.98
N ALA A 258 14.89 -5.16 2.00
CA ALA A 258 14.52 -4.61 0.70
C ALA A 258 13.45 -3.50 0.83
N PHE A 259 12.37 -3.74 1.59
CA PHE A 259 11.34 -2.72 1.85
C PHE A 259 11.93 -1.44 2.49
N LEU A 260 12.82 -1.59 3.47
CA LEU A 260 13.44 -0.45 4.15
C LEU A 260 14.44 0.32 3.28
N ASP A 261 15.17 -0.34 2.37
CA ASP A 261 16.00 0.31 1.35
C ASP A 261 15.13 1.16 0.39
N GLU A 262 14.08 0.54 -0.16
CA GLU A 262 13.18 1.13 -1.16
C GLU A 262 12.36 2.29 -0.58
N LEU A 263 11.95 2.18 0.70
CA LEU A 263 11.27 3.22 1.45
C LEU A 263 12.23 4.38 1.73
N ALA A 264 13.46 4.13 2.18
CA ALA A 264 14.45 5.18 2.40
C ALA A 264 14.80 5.94 1.11
N ALA A 265 14.80 5.28 -0.04
CA ALA A 265 14.96 5.92 -1.34
C ALA A 265 13.79 6.85 -1.67
N ARG A 266 12.55 6.35 -1.65
CA ARG A 266 11.34 7.12 -2.03
C ARG A 266 10.97 8.21 -1.02
N TYR A 267 11.28 8.01 0.26
CA TYR A 267 11.10 9.02 1.30
C TYR A 267 12.03 10.23 1.12
N ALA A 268 13.23 10.02 0.54
CA ALA A 268 14.10 11.12 0.15
C ALA A 268 13.64 11.87 -1.13
N THR A 269 12.71 11.29 -1.90
CA THR A 269 12.26 11.80 -3.22
C THR A 269 10.73 11.94 -3.34
N LEU A 270 10.02 12.15 -2.22
CA LEU A 270 8.55 12.26 -2.17
C LEU A 270 7.87 13.12 -3.25
N PRO A 271 8.45 14.21 -3.81
CA PRO A 271 7.85 14.93 -4.93
C PRO A 271 7.69 14.12 -6.24
N ALA A 272 8.47 13.06 -6.45
CA ALA A 272 8.37 12.19 -7.64
C ALA A 272 7.34 11.06 -7.48
N VAL A 273 7.06 10.66 -6.24
CA VAL A 273 6.24 9.49 -5.88
C VAL A 273 4.83 9.49 -6.51
N PRO A 274 4.08 10.61 -6.61
CA PRO A 274 2.75 10.58 -7.23
C PRO A 274 2.75 10.09 -8.69
N GLY A 275 3.79 10.44 -9.47
CA GLY A 275 3.92 9.99 -10.86
C GLY A 275 4.27 8.50 -10.96
N GLU A 276 5.18 8.03 -10.10
CA GLU A 276 5.55 6.61 -10.01
C GLU A 276 4.36 5.75 -9.56
N TYR A 277 3.57 6.25 -8.59
CA TYR A 277 2.38 5.57 -8.07
C TYR A 277 1.28 5.45 -9.12
N ARG A 278 0.96 6.54 -9.84
CA ARG A 278 0.03 6.52 -10.99
C ARG A 278 0.42 5.47 -12.03
N ALA A 279 1.71 5.37 -12.36
CA ALA A 279 2.20 4.44 -13.38
C ALA A 279 2.15 2.96 -12.98
N ARG A 280 2.10 2.63 -11.68
CA ARG A 280 2.06 1.24 -11.15
C ARG A 280 0.69 0.82 -10.58
N LEU A 281 -0.34 1.68 -10.72
CA LEU A 281 -1.71 1.39 -10.28
C LEU A 281 -2.50 0.57 -11.32
N ALA A 282 -2.78 -0.71 -11.01
CA ALA A 282 -3.71 -1.51 -11.82
C ALA A 282 -5.18 -1.09 -11.68
N THR A 283 -5.49 -0.15 -10.77
CA THR A 283 -6.83 0.46 -10.68
C THR A 283 -7.13 1.35 -11.89
N ILE A 284 -6.13 2.07 -12.43
CA ILE A 284 -6.35 3.00 -13.55
C ILE A 284 -6.64 2.23 -14.84
N GLY A 285 -7.63 2.69 -15.60
CA GLY A 285 -8.08 2.06 -16.83
C GLY A 285 -9.06 0.88 -16.64
N ARG A 286 -9.35 0.47 -15.39
CA ARG A 286 -10.38 -0.56 -15.10
C ARG A 286 -11.75 0.09 -14.81
N ARG A 287 -12.83 -0.64 -15.12
CA ARG A 287 -14.12 -0.36 -14.48
C ARG A 287 -14.03 -0.72 -13.00
N VAL A 288 -14.59 0.11 -12.14
CA VAL A 288 -14.57 -0.05 -10.69
C VAL A 288 -15.94 0.24 -10.10
N ARG A 289 -16.24 -0.42 -8.98
CA ARG A 289 -17.25 0.03 -8.02
C ARG A 289 -16.53 0.62 -6.82
N VAL A 290 -16.88 1.87 -6.46
CA VAL A 290 -16.37 2.54 -5.26
C VAL A 290 -17.49 2.59 -4.23
N GLU A 291 -17.28 1.90 -3.11
CA GLU A 291 -18.21 1.86 -1.99
C GLU A 291 -17.91 3.05 -1.06
N LYS A 292 -18.87 3.98 -0.96
CA LYS A 292 -18.81 5.13 -0.07
C LYS A 292 -19.19 4.67 1.34
N ALA A 293 -18.29 4.82 2.31
CA ALA A 293 -18.61 4.56 3.71
C ALA A 293 -19.67 5.57 4.21
N SER A 294 -20.93 5.12 4.34
CA SER A 294 -21.98 5.87 5.04
C SER A 294 -22.12 5.37 6.48
N ALA A 295 -22.51 6.25 7.39
CA ALA A 295 -22.77 5.88 8.78
C ALA A 295 -24.09 5.10 8.97
N THR A 296 -24.81 4.81 7.89
CA THR A 296 -26.18 4.25 7.87
C THR A 296 -26.30 2.95 7.07
N GLY A 297 -25.20 2.39 6.57
CA GLY A 297 -25.18 1.14 5.78
C GLY A 297 -25.54 1.33 4.31
N ASP A 298 -26.61 2.09 4.02
CA ASP A 298 -26.96 2.52 2.66
C ASP A 298 -25.94 3.57 2.18
N GLY A 299 -24.83 3.12 1.63
CA GLY A 299 -23.81 3.94 0.99
C GLY A 299 -23.90 3.83 -0.52
N ASP A 300 -24.32 4.90 -1.21
CA ASP A 300 -24.43 4.94 -2.68
C ASP A 300 -23.12 4.53 -3.36
N ALA A 301 -23.01 3.27 -3.75
CA ALA A 301 -21.89 2.76 -4.53
C ALA A 301 -21.90 3.40 -5.92
N LEU A 302 -20.75 3.90 -6.35
CA LEU A 302 -20.60 4.48 -7.68
C LEU A 302 -19.81 3.53 -8.59
N GLU A 303 -20.34 3.25 -9.76
CA GLU A 303 -19.63 2.52 -10.82
C GLU A 303 -19.15 3.47 -11.91
N GLY A 304 -18.01 3.13 -12.52
CA GLY A 304 -17.44 3.88 -13.61
C GLY A 304 -16.03 3.44 -13.97
N LEU A 305 -15.40 4.16 -14.90
CA LEU A 305 -14.00 3.97 -15.29
C LEU A 305 -13.08 4.75 -14.33
N ALA A 306 -12.14 4.09 -13.68
CA ALA A 306 -11.09 4.79 -12.93
C ALA A 306 -10.09 5.44 -13.92
N VAL A 307 -10.08 6.78 -13.97
CA VAL A 307 -9.36 7.55 -14.99
C VAL A 307 -8.06 8.19 -14.51
N ASP A 308 -7.95 8.58 -13.24
CA ASP A 308 -6.73 9.15 -12.64
C ASP A 308 -6.73 9.00 -11.10
N VAL A 309 -5.62 9.33 -10.45
CA VAL A 309 -5.54 9.65 -9.02
C VAL A 309 -4.95 11.06 -8.90
N ASP A 310 -5.68 12.02 -8.35
CA ASP A 310 -5.27 13.43 -8.36
C ASP A 310 -4.04 13.75 -7.48
N ASP A 311 -3.54 14.99 -7.52
CA ASP A 311 -2.35 15.42 -6.76
C ASP A 311 -2.57 15.44 -5.23
N ALA A 312 -3.78 15.15 -4.76
CA ALA A 312 -4.13 14.90 -3.36
C ALA A 312 -4.34 13.40 -3.04
N GLY A 313 -3.98 12.50 -3.96
CA GLY A 313 -4.06 11.05 -3.78
C GLY A 313 -5.47 10.47 -3.94
N ARG A 314 -6.43 11.25 -4.45
CA ARG A 314 -7.85 10.89 -4.50
C ARG A 314 -8.18 10.24 -5.85
N LEU A 315 -8.86 9.09 -5.83
CA LEU A 315 -9.25 8.39 -7.07
C LEU A 315 -10.29 9.20 -7.84
N VAL A 316 -10.10 9.35 -9.14
CA VAL A 316 -11.05 9.97 -10.07
C VAL A 316 -11.72 8.87 -10.89
N VAL A 317 -13.05 8.77 -10.79
CA VAL A 317 -13.86 7.78 -11.49
C VAL A 317 -14.88 8.49 -12.38
N ARG A 318 -14.91 8.15 -13.66
CA ARG A 318 -15.87 8.64 -14.64
C ARG A 318 -17.08 7.71 -14.71
N ASP A 319 -18.26 8.22 -14.39
CA ASP A 319 -19.51 7.45 -14.51
C ASP A 319 -19.94 7.23 -15.98
N ASP A 320 -20.95 6.38 -16.19
CA ASP A 320 -21.49 6.08 -17.52
C ASP A 320 -22.26 7.26 -18.18
N HIS A 321 -22.37 8.40 -17.49
CA HIS A 321 -22.85 9.66 -18.06
C HIS A 321 -21.70 10.61 -18.43
N GLY A 322 -20.45 10.21 -18.19
CA GLY A 322 -19.25 10.99 -18.49
C GLY A 322 -18.85 11.99 -17.39
N THR A 323 -19.45 11.93 -16.20
CA THR A 323 -19.14 12.83 -15.08
C THR A 323 -17.98 12.27 -14.25
N ASP A 324 -17.00 13.12 -13.93
CA ASP A 324 -15.86 12.74 -13.09
C ASP A 324 -16.17 12.98 -11.59
N HIS A 325 -16.04 11.91 -10.79
CA HIS A 325 -16.25 11.91 -9.34
C HIS A 325 -14.92 11.63 -8.62
N THR A 326 -14.65 12.37 -7.54
CA THR A 326 -13.36 12.30 -6.81
C THR A 326 -13.51 11.72 -5.40
N PHE A 327 -12.79 10.62 -5.11
CA PHE A 327 -12.89 9.85 -3.88
C PHE A 327 -11.62 9.98 -3.04
N ALA A 328 -11.74 10.61 -1.87
CA ALA A 328 -10.65 10.70 -0.88
C ALA A 328 -10.52 9.42 -0.03
N VAL A 329 -11.63 8.69 0.15
CA VAL A 329 -11.74 7.43 0.88
C VAL A 329 -12.83 6.60 0.20
N GLY A 330 -12.63 5.28 0.15
CA GLY A 330 -13.60 4.30 -0.30
C GLY A 330 -12.97 2.91 -0.29
N ASP A 331 -13.77 1.86 -0.38
CA ASP A 331 -13.27 0.56 -0.82
C ASP A 331 -13.58 0.37 -2.30
N VAL A 332 -12.65 -0.25 -3.02
CA VAL A 332 -12.67 -0.33 -4.48
C VAL A 332 -12.65 -1.78 -4.93
N ILE A 333 -13.72 -2.16 -5.62
CA ILE A 333 -13.85 -3.44 -6.30
C ILE A 333 -13.51 -3.17 -7.77
N HIS A 334 -12.49 -3.85 -8.29
CA HIS A 334 -12.25 -3.87 -9.73
C HIS A 334 -13.30 -4.79 -10.35
N LEU A 335 -14.05 -4.27 -11.31
CA LEU A 335 -15.06 -5.03 -12.02
C LEU A 335 -14.39 -5.75 -13.18
N ARG A 336 -14.83 -6.99 -13.47
CA ARG A 336 -14.36 -7.71 -14.67
C ARG A 336 -14.83 -6.94 -15.91
N ASN A 337 -14.01 -6.94 -16.96
CA ASN A 337 -14.45 -6.48 -18.27
C ASN A 337 -15.54 -7.43 -18.81
N ALA A 338 -16.59 -6.85 -19.39
CA ALA A 338 -17.69 -7.57 -20.03
C ALA A 338 -17.42 -7.81 -21.52
#